data_AF-I6MHM0-F1
#
_entry.id   AF-I6MHM0-F1
#
_cell.length_a   1.000
_cell.length_b   1.000
_cell.length_c   1.000
_cell.angle_alpha   90.00
_cell.angle_beta   90.00
_cell.angle_gamma   90.00
#
_symmetry.space_group_name_H-M   'P 1'
#
loop_
_entity.id
_entity.type
_entity.pdbx_description
1 polymer ?
#
loop_
_entity_poly.entity_id
_entity_poly.type
_entity_poly.pdbx_seq_one_letter_code
_entity_poly.pdbx_strand_id
1 'polypeptide(L)'
;YYVLPAIRGRGGGLTMAPHVFPCPLLVAQEANELRKGFPVRFIPREDGGATVRLSTDVRIGFKAVTTCLQSTEWHIGDEPFSGSRRVVTGPVVELSPSGRENAFRVEKHGGGAGARGYKLVSCRDS
;
A
#
# COMPACT_ATOMS: atom_id res chain seq x y z
N TYR A 1 3.68 -2.71 -11.28
CA TYR A 1 2.24 -2.75 -11.62
C TYR A 1 1.60 -1.43 -11.24
N TYR A 2 0.56 -0.96 -11.93
CA TYR A 2 -0.30 0.09 -11.39
C TYR A 2 -1.43 -0.58 -10.61
N VAL A 3 -1.78 -0.05 -9.44
CA VAL A 3 -2.93 -0.51 -8.65
C VAL A 3 -4.07 0.45 -8.95
N LEU A 4 -5.14 -0.08 -9.57
CA LEU A 4 -6.29 0.69 -10.02
C LEU A 4 -7.57 0.19 -9.34
N PRO A 5 -8.58 1.05 -9.14
CA PRO A 5 -9.90 0.63 -8.71
C PRO A 5 -10.49 -0.39 -9.69
N ALA A 6 -11.07 -1.47 -9.15
CA ALA A 6 -11.69 -2.50 -9.99
C ALA A 6 -12.93 -1.97 -10.75
N ILE A 7 -13.61 -0.96 -10.20
CA ILE A 7 -14.78 -0.32 -10.78
C ILE A 7 -14.38 1.07 -11.27
N ARG A 8 -14.65 1.36 -12.55
CA ARG A 8 -14.39 2.69 -13.15
C ARG A 8 -15.22 3.79 -12.47
N GLY A 9 -14.81 5.05 -12.58
CA GLY A 9 -15.45 6.16 -11.89
C GLY A 9 -15.22 6.23 -10.38
N ARG A 10 -14.44 5.31 -9.78
CA ARG A 10 -14.07 5.34 -8.35
C ARG A 10 -12.69 5.95 -8.09
N GLY A 11 -12.28 6.90 -8.92
CA GLY A 11 -10.96 7.54 -8.87
C GLY A 11 -9.90 6.83 -9.70
N GLY A 12 -8.67 7.33 -9.61
CA GLY A 12 -7.49 6.83 -10.30
C GLY A 12 -6.68 5.85 -9.46
N GLY A 13 -5.43 5.65 -9.87
CA GLY A 13 -4.49 4.74 -9.21
C GLY A 13 -3.87 5.30 -7.94
N LEU A 14 -2.99 4.51 -7.33
CA LEU A 14 -2.34 4.88 -6.08
C LEU A 14 -1.14 5.80 -6.29
N THR A 15 -1.03 6.80 -5.42
CA THR A 15 -0.02 7.86 -5.44
C THR A 15 0.50 8.12 -4.02
N MET A 16 1.37 9.12 -3.86
CA MET A 16 1.86 9.59 -2.57
C MET A 16 1.46 11.05 -2.35
N ALA A 17 0.98 11.38 -1.16
CA ALA A 17 0.61 12.74 -0.81
C ALA A 17 1.07 13.10 0.62
N PRO A 18 1.49 14.35 0.86
CA PRO A 18 1.68 14.83 2.22
C PRO A 18 0.33 14.93 2.94
N HIS A 19 0.38 14.95 4.27
CA HIS A 19 -0.78 15.23 5.11
C HIS A 19 -0.54 16.53 5.87
N VAL A 20 -0.41 16.51 7.20
CA VAL A 20 -0.09 17.70 8.01
C VAL A 20 1.36 18.17 7.79
N PHE A 21 2.30 17.23 7.72
CA PHE A 21 3.72 17.50 7.47
C PHE A 21 4.11 17.08 6.04
N PRO A 22 5.18 17.69 5.48
CA PRO A 22 5.64 17.35 4.13
C PRO A 22 6.18 15.92 4.00
N CYS A 23 6.71 15.37 5.09
CA CYS A 23 7.21 14.00 5.18
C CYS A 23 6.84 13.40 6.55
N PRO A 24 6.65 12.08 6.66
CA PRO A 24 6.60 11.10 5.57
C PRO A 24 5.38 11.27 4.66
N LEU A 25 5.47 10.80 3.41
CA LEU A 25 4.32 10.79 2.50
C LEU A 25 3.41 9.61 2.81
N LEU A 26 2.10 9.83 2.68
CA LEU A 26 1.08 8.79 2.85
C LEU A 26 0.73 8.19 1.48
N VAL A 27 0.35 6.92 1.47
CA VAL A 27 -0.26 6.30 0.29
C VAL A 27 -1.65 6.88 0.12
N ALA A 28 -1.91 7.46 -1.04
CA ALA A 28 -3.16 8.12 -1.39
C ALA A 28 -3.70 7.55 -2.70
N GLN A 29 -4.97 7.86 -3.01
CA GLN A 29 -5.58 7.53 -4.29
C GLN A 29 -5.77 8.81 -5.10
N GLU A 30 -5.43 8.76 -6.39
CA GLU A 30 -5.74 9.85 -7.32
C GLU A 30 -7.26 10.05 -7.43
N ALA A 31 -7.72 11.30 -7.42
CA ALA A 31 -9.14 11.60 -7.60
C ALA A 31 -9.59 11.44 -9.06
N ASN A 32 -8.68 11.65 -10.02
CA ASN A 32 -8.97 11.57 -11.45
C ASN A 32 -8.68 10.15 -11.98
N GLU A 33 -9.68 9.49 -12.55
CA GLU A 33 -9.55 8.13 -13.10
C GLU A 33 -8.54 7.98 -14.24
N LEU A 34 -8.21 9.09 -14.93
CA LEU A 34 -7.18 9.11 -15.98
C LEU A 34 -5.76 9.03 -15.41
N ARG A 35 -5.59 9.35 -14.13
CA ARG A 35 -4.28 9.30 -13.46
C ARG A 35 -4.05 7.93 -12.86
N LYS A 36 -3.05 7.23 -13.41
CA LYS A 36 -2.65 5.89 -12.94
C LYS A 36 -1.84 5.90 -11.64
N GLY A 37 -1.41 7.07 -11.18
CA GLY A 37 -0.53 7.22 -10.03
C GLY A 37 0.86 6.64 -10.30
N PHE A 38 1.51 6.12 -9.26
CA PHE A 38 2.83 5.51 -9.34
C PHE A 38 2.76 3.99 -9.45
N PRO A 39 3.67 3.36 -10.22
CA PRO A 39 3.75 1.92 -10.24
C PRO A 39 4.28 1.38 -8.91
N VAL A 40 3.72 0.26 -8.45
CA VAL A 40 4.17 -0.48 -7.27
C VAL A 40 5.03 -1.69 -7.65
N ARG A 41 5.93 -2.06 -6.73
CA ARG A 41 6.62 -3.35 -6.66
C ARG A 41 6.03 -4.17 -5.51
N PHE A 42 5.79 -5.45 -5.75
CA PHE A 42 5.47 -6.44 -4.73
C PHE A 42 6.70 -7.31 -4.53
N ILE A 43 7.12 -7.49 -3.28
CA ILE A 43 8.31 -8.25 -2.94
C ILE A 43 7.89 -9.32 -1.93
N PRO A 44 7.91 -10.60 -2.31
CA PRO A 44 7.67 -11.69 -1.36
C PRO A 44 8.57 -11.57 -0.13
N ARG A 45 8.02 -11.82 1.07
CA ARG A 45 8.81 -11.84 2.32
C ARG A 45 9.58 -13.15 2.49
N GLU A 46 9.08 -14.25 1.94
CA GLU A 46 9.76 -15.55 1.95
C GLU A 46 10.52 -15.77 0.63
N ASP A 47 11.64 -16.51 0.68
CA ASP A 47 12.58 -16.79 -0.43
C ASP A 47 12.00 -17.67 -1.58
N GLY A 48 10.68 -17.72 -1.74
CA GLY A 48 9.97 -18.65 -2.63
C GLY A 48 9.80 -18.26 -4.11
N GLY A 49 10.45 -17.19 -4.58
CA GLY A 49 10.58 -16.86 -6.01
C GLY A 49 9.92 -15.56 -6.49
N ALA A 50 10.13 -15.22 -7.77
CA ALA A 50 9.72 -13.96 -8.41
C ALA A 50 8.20 -13.76 -8.59
N THR A 51 7.38 -14.74 -8.19
CA THR A 51 5.94 -14.76 -8.44
C THR A 51 5.16 -14.34 -7.19
N VAL A 52 4.34 -13.30 -7.32
CA VAL A 52 3.41 -12.87 -6.28
C VAL A 52 2.26 -13.88 -6.16
N ARG A 53 2.17 -14.59 -5.04
CA ARG A 53 1.08 -15.53 -4.74
C ARG A 53 0.00 -14.84 -3.90
N LEU A 54 -1.24 -15.27 -4.07
CA LEU A 54 -2.34 -14.80 -3.22
C LEU A 54 -2.16 -15.30 -1.79
N SER A 55 -2.64 -14.51 -0.83
CA SER A 55 -2.63 -14.85 0.60
C SER A 55 -1.24 -15.12 1.19
N THR A 56 -0.17 -14.67 0.52
CA THR A 56 1.22 -14.73 1.01
C THR A 56 1.69 -13.34 1.38
N ASP A 57 2.54 -13.24 2.41
CA ASP A 57 3.07 -11.95 2.85
C ASP A 57 4.01 -11.34 1.80
N VAL A 58 3.73 -10.10 1.46
CA VAL A 58 4.49 -9.28 0.54
C VAL A 58 4.75 -7.91 1.13
N ARG A 59 5.93 -7.36 0.86
CA ARG A 59 6.21 -5.93 1.00
C ARG A 59 5.78 -5.22 -0.27
N ILE A 60 5.22 -4.03 -0.11
CA ILE A 60 4.75 -3.21 -1.23
C ILE A 60 5.52 -1.91 -1.18
N GLY A 61 5.96 -1.39 -2.34
CA GLY A 61 6.53 -0.06 -2.38
C GLY A 61 6.35 0.61 -3.73
N PHE A 62 6.35 1.94 -3.75
CA PHE A 62 6.29 2.68 -5.00
C PHE A 62 7.64 2.67 -5.73
N LYS A 63 7.61 2.54 -7.05
CA LYS A 63 8.74 2.83 -7.94
C LYS A 63 8.71 4.33 -8.25
N ALA A 64 9.20 5.12 -7.32
CA ALA A 64 9.23 6.58 -7.41
C ALA A 64 10.41 7.13 -6.58
N VAL A 65 10.87 8.33 -6.94
CA VAL A 65 11.82 9.11 -6.16
C VAL A 65 11.06 10.29 -5.57
N THR A 66 11.31 10.61 -4.30
CA THR A 66 10.59 11.65 -3.57
C THR A 66 11.56 12.67 -3.00
N THR A 67 11.07 13.89 -2.74
CA THR A 67 11.84 14.95 -2.08
C THR A 67 12.13 14.64 -0.61
N CYS A 68 11.41 13.70 0.01
CA CYS A 68 11.68 13.23 1.36
C CYS A 68 12.98 12.42 1.47
N LEU A 69 13.53 11.92 0.35
CA LEU A 69 14.72 11.05 0.33
C LEU A 69 14.61 9.84 1.29
N GLN A 70 13.39 9.33 1.45
CA GLN A 70 13.04 8.23 2.34
C GLN A 70 12.58 7.00 1.52
N SER A 71 12.51 5.85 2.20
CA SER A 71 11.94 4.63 1.60
C SER A 71 10.52 4.87 1.09
N THR A 72 10.21 4.36 -0.09
CA THR A 72 8.84 4.33 -0.63
C THR A 72 8.11 3.02 -0.34
N GLU A 73 8.70 2.17 0.52
CA GLU A 73 8.05 0.96 1.02
C GLU A 73 6.92 1.32 1.97
N TRP A 74 5.82 0.59 1.84
CA TRP A 74 4.61 0.81 2.59
C TRP A 74 4.72 0.10 3.94
N HIS A 75 4.18 0.76 4.95
CA HIS A 75 3.87 0.12 6.22
C HIS A 75 2.59 0.72 6.78
N ILE A 76 1.95 -0.02 7.68
CA ILE A 76 0.88 0.52 8.51
C ILE A 76 1.49 1.40 9.58
N GLY A 77 0.99 2.63 9.70
CA GLY A 77 1.36 3.57 10.74
C GLY A 77 0.12 4.30 11.26
N ASP A 78 0.21 4.77 12.50
CA ASP A 78 -0.83 5.59 13.10
C ASP A 78 -0.58 7.05 12.74
N GLU A 79 -1.61 7.73 12.26
CA GLU A 79 -1.52 9.13 11.91
C GLU A 79 -1.56 9.96 13.20
N PRO A 80 -0.55 10.81 13.48
CA PRO A 80 -0.33 11.38 14.82
C PRO A 80 -1.42 12.35 15.28
N PHE A 81 -2.27 12.87 14.38
CA PHE A 81 -3.30 13.86 14.71
C PHE A 81 -4.70 13.26 14.85
N SER A 82 -4.98 12.19 14.11
CA SER A 82 -6.29 11.55 14.07
C SER A 82 -6.32 10.20 14.79
N GLY A 83 -5.15 9.65 15.16
CA GLY A 83 -5.04 8.28 15.65
C GLY A 83 -5.53 7.24 14.64
N SER A 84 -5.84 7.66 13.41
CA SER A 84 -6.38 6.80 12.39
C SER A 84 -5.25 6.04 11.73
N ARG A 85 -5.43 4.73 11.61
CA ARG A 85 -4.48 3.87 10.94
C ARG A 85 -4.46 4.18 9.44
N ARG A 86 -3.27 4.43 8.89
CA ARG A 86 -3.06 4.70 7.47
C ARG A 86 -1.90 3.88 6.93
N VAL A 87 -1.80 3.83 5.60
CA VAL A 87 -0.63 3.28 4.92
C VAL A 87 0.34 4.43 4.65
N VAL A 88 1.54 4.33 5.21
CA VAL A 88 2.55 5.39 5.22
C VAL A 88 3.81 4.88 4.51
N THR A 89 4.61 5.80 3.98
CA THR A 89 5.95 5.52 3.45
C THR A 89 7.02 6.06 4.37
N GLY A 90 8.28 5.73 4.11
CA GLY A 90 9.40 6.17 4.93
C GLY A 90 9.70 5.22 6.09
N PRO A 91 10.38 5.70 7.15
CA PRO A 91 10.78 4.85 8.26
C PRO A 91 9.60 4.49 9.14
N VAL A 92 9.59 3.25 9.64
CA VAL A 92 8.67 2.83 10.71
C VAL A 92 9.12 3.51 12.01
N VAL A 93 8.29 4.42 12.53
CA VAL A 93 8.61 5.19 13.75
C VAL A 93 8.38 4.35 15.01
N GLU A 94 7.34 3.50 15.01
CA GLU A 94 7.00 2.63 16.13
C GLU A 94 6.98 1.16 15.67
N LEU A 95 7.99 0.40 16.07
CA LEU A 95 8.06 -1.02 15.81
C LEU A 95 7.14 -1.75 16.79
N SER A 96 6.13 -2.45 16.27
CA SER A 96 5.40 -3.42 17.08
C SER A 96 6.27 -4.65 17.30
N PRO A 97 6.03 -5.41 18.39
CA PRO A 97 6.81 -6.62 18.69
C PRO A 97 6.88 -7.63 17.54
N SER A 98 5.86 -7.63 16.66
CA SER A 98 5.82 -8.52 15.50
C SER A 98 6.76 -8.09 14.37
N GLY A 99 7.05 -6.80 14.19
CA GLY A 99 7.82 -6.28 13.05
C GLY A 99 7.14 -6.54 11.68
N ARG A 100 5.81 -6.59 11.67
CA ARG A 100 4.97 -6.98 10.51
C ARG A 100 4.17 -5.81 9.92
N GLU A 101 4.51 -4.57 10.23
CA GLU A 101 3.83 -3.36 9.76
C GLU A 101 3.85 -3.22 8.24
N ASN A 102 4.92 -3.68 7.61
CA ASN A 102 5.12 -3.71 6.17
C ASN A 102 4.71 -5.05 5.51
N ALA A 103 4.06 -5.95 6.26
CA ALA A 103 3.53 -7.19 5.72
C ALA A 103 2.09 -6.99 5.22
N PHE A 104 1.91 -7.14 3.91
CA PHE A 104 0.61 -7.09 3.25
C PHE A 104 0.31 -8.41 2.55
N ARG A 105 -0.96 -8.65 2.25
CA ARG A 105 -1.41 -9.76 1.41
C ARG A 105 -2.32 -9.24 0.31
N VAL A 106 -2.21 -9.87 -0.86
CA VAL A 106 -3.17 -9.69 -1.95
C VAL A 106 -4.18 -10.83 -1.86
N GLU A 107 -5.44 -10.50 -1.68
CA GLU A 107 -6.53 -11.46 -1.60
C GLU A 107 -7.55 -11.22 -2.71
N LYS A 108 -8.24 -12.27 -3.15
CA LYS A 108 -9.34 -12.13 -4.10
C LYS A 108 -10.48 -11.34 -3.45
N HIS A 109 -11.04 -10.39 -4.20
CA HIS A 109 -12.21 -9.62 -3.79
C HIS A 109 -13.34 -9.84 -4.79
N GLY A 110 -14.49 -10.28 -4.29
CA GLY A 110 -15.68 -10.59 -5.10
C GLY A 110 -15.78 -12.07 -5.51
N GLY A 111 -16.98 -12.62 -5.33
CA GLY A 111 -17.38 -13.98 -5.75
C GLY A 111 -18.60 -14.00 -6.69
N GLY A 112 -19.15 -12.84 -7.03
CA GLY A 112 -20.33 -12.68 -7.91
C GLY A 112 -20.04 -11.87 -9.18
N ALA A 113 -20.96 -11.93 -10.14
CA ALA A 113 -20.78 -11.57 -11.56
C ALA A 113 -20.48 -10.09 -11.90
N GLY A 114 -20.26 -9.19 -10.93
CA GLY A 114 -20.14 -7.74 -11.19
C GLY A 114 -18.77 -7.11 -11.00
N ALA A 115 -17.88 -7.67 -10.17
CA ALA A 115 -16.55 -7.10 -9.94
C ALA A 115 -15.53 -8.19 -9.61
N ARG A 116 -14.66 -8.51 -10.58
CA ARG A 116 -13.46 -9.34 -10.35
C ARG A 116 -12.33 -8.41 -9.95
N GLY A 117 -11.89 -8.48 -8.71
CA GLY A 117 -10.79 -7.65 -8.22
C GLY A 117 -9.99 -8.32 -7.12
N TYR A 118 -9.09 -7.55 -6.55
CA TYR A 118 -8.30 -7.94 -5.40
C TYR A 118 -8.43 -6.89 -4.31
N LYS A 119 -8.23 -7.30 -3.07
CA LYS A 119 -8.08 -6.41 -1.92
C LYS A 119 -6.68 -6.57 -1.33
N LEU A 120 -6.17 -5.48 -0.77
CA LEU A 120 -4.93 -5.49 0.00
C LEU A 120 -5.29 -5.59 1.48
N VAL A 121 -4.62 -6.49 2.19
CA VAL A 121 -4.87 -6.77 3.61
C VAL A 121 -3.55 -6.62 4.36
N SER A 122 -3.60 -6.05 5.56
CA SER A 122 -2.49 -6.07 6.52
C SER A 122 -2.88 -6.97 7.69
N CYS A 123 -2.00 -7.89 8.07
CA CYS A 123 -2.22 -8.83 9.17
C CYS A 123 -1.30 -8.45 10.34
N ARG A 124 -1.88 -8.19 11.51
CA ARG A 124 -1.13 -8.07 12.77
C ARG A 124 -1.57 -9.19 13.70
N ASP A 125 -0.62 -9.73 14.46
CA ASP A 125 -0.92 -10.64 15.56
C ASP A 125 -1.67 -9.83 16.62
N SER A 126 -2.83 -10.34 17.04
CA SER A 126 -3.74 -9.69 17.99
C SER A 126 -3.26 -9.91 19.43
#